data_AF-A0A8K0N599-F1
#
_entry.id   AF-A0A8K0N599-F1
#
_cell.length_a   1.000
_cell.length_b   1.000
_cell.length_c   1.000
_cell.angle_alpha   90.00
_cell.angle_beta   90.00
_cell.angle_gamma   90.00
#
_symmetry.space_group_name_H-M   'P 1'
#
loop_
_entity.id
_entity.type
_entity.pdbx_description
1 polymer ?
#
loop_
_entity_poly.entity_id
_entity_poly.type
_entity_poly.pdbx_seq_one_letter_code
_entity_poly.pdbx_strand_id
1 'polypeptide(L)'
;MADPLWKFLLGSGTRAHLGTLVHHPKTYIIHVHHNLASSSSENPQELEKWYKSFLPSDILLSGEPRLIHSYTSAISGFAARLTDEELADVKKKPGFIHAYPDRLVPLHTTHTPDFLGLWRNTAGFWNSSNYGEGVIIGVLDSGISPDHPSFRDEGMPPPPPKWKGACDFSTFKCNNKLIGARYLVKGRDFMHKAYDGAEQQEPFDDYGHGTHAAGTAAGMFVANADALGQATGTAAGMAPYAHLAVYKVCTEIGCFTSDMLAGLDNAIQDGVDVLSLSLGGYSLPFFDDGIAIGAFRAVEKGIFVSCAAGNEGPFNATVSNEAPWILTVGASTIDREIRVTVEVGNGVELIGQSAYQPSDFVSAELPQVYPGLHGGSLAAVCKSGSLKDIDVKGKVVVCDADADVGRVNQGRTVKSAGGAAMILANKEASGFTTMSDTHVLPAAHVSYYDGLKLKSYISSASAPTASITFHGTILGKYPAPAMPLISYLDPSCKNIVPSLISKESNISSLQHT
;
A
#
# COMPACT_ATOMS: atom_id res chain seq x y z
N MET A 1 -30.34 -36.09 11.72
CA MET A 1 -31.29 -36.07 10.58
C MET A 1 -30.85 -34.98 9.63
N ALA A 2 -31.15 -35.12 8.33
CA ALA A 2 -30.64 -34.33 7.20
C ALA A 2 -29.20 -34.67 6.76
N ASP A 3 -29.12 -35.61 5.82
CA ASP A 3 -28.14 -35.69 4.72
C ASP A 3 -28.81 -35.07 3.47
N PRO A 4 -28.08 -34.59 2.46
CA PRO A 4 -28.23 -35.28 1.17
C PRO A 4 -26.98 -35.37 0.27
N LEU A 5 -26.76 -36.58 -0.26
CA LEU A 5 -25.91 -36.86 -1.42
C LEU A 5 -26.51 -36.42 -2.78
N TRP A 6 -25.67 -35.73 -3.58
CA TRP A 6 -25.40 -35.94 -5.02
C TRP A 6 -26.49 -36.53 -5.98
N LYS A 7 -26.83 -35.75 -7.04
CA LYS A 7 -26.66 -36.05 -8.50
C LYS A 7 -27.65 -35.28 -9.39
N PHE A 8 -27.19 -34.75 -10.53
CA PHE A 8 -27.79 -34.73 -11.89
C PHE A 8 -26.83 -33.93 -12.80
N LEU A 9 -26.05 -34.53 -13.70
CA LEU A 9 -26.36 -35.01 -15.07
C LEU A 9 -26.81 -33.94 -16.08
N LEU A 10 -26.14 -33.95 -17.24
CA LEU A 10 -26.33 -33.08 -18.39
C LEU A 10 -27.71 -33.28 -19.04
N GLY A 11 -28.35 -32.18 -19.46
CA GLY A 11 -29.58 -32.21 -20.25
C GLY A 11 -29.79 -30.88 -20.98
N SER A 12 -29.81 -30.91 -22.32
CA SER A 12 -30.01 -29.74 -23.17
C SER A 12 -31.45 -29.21 -23.09
N GLY A 13 -31.59 -27.90 -22.88
CA GLY A 13 -32.90 -27.24 -22.85
C GLY A 13 -32.80 -25.75 -23.14
N THR A 14 -32.97 -25.37 -24.40
CA THR A 14 -32.99 -23.96 -24.82
C THR A 14 -34.28 -23.27 -24.34
N ARG A 15 -34.14 -22.34 -23.38
CA ARG A 15 -35.10 -21.25 -23.17
C ARG A 15 -34.36 -19.93 -23.10
N ALA A 16 -34.53 -19.11 -24.14
CA ALA A 16 -34.03 -17.75 -24.15
C ALA A 16 -34.85 -16.89 -23.17
N HIS A 17 -34.22 -16.47 -22.08
CA HIS A 17 -34.68 -15.29 -21.36
C HIS A 17 -34.06 -14.07 -22.02
N LEU A 18 -34.89 -13.20 -22.62
CA LEU A 18 -34.50 -11.82 -22.88
C LEU A 18 -34.34 -11.11 -21.53
N GLY A 19 -33.13 -11.15 -20.98
CA GLY A 19 -32.71 -10.22 -19.94
C GLY A 19 -32.34 -8.91 -20.59
N THR A 20 -33.06 -7.84 -20.29
CA THR A 20 -32.61 -6.47 -20.58
C THR A 20 -31.29 -6.22 -19.84
N LEU A 21 -30.21 -5.99 -20.59
CA LEU A 21 -28.94 -5.54 -20.02
C LEU A 21 -29.15 -4.17 -19.37
N VAL A 22 -29.18 -4.14 -18.04
CA VAL A 22 -29.12 -2.89 -17.28
C VAL A 22 -27.65 -2.50 -17.22
N HIS A 23 -27.24 -1.61 -18.11
CA HIS A 23 -25.87 -1.10 -18.14
C HIS A 23 -25.63 -0.18 -16.94
N HIS A 24 -24.87 -0.68 -15.95
CA HIS A 24 -24.52 0.12 -14.77
C HIS A 24 -23.49 1.21 -15.13
N PRO A 25 -23.66 2.45 -14.64
CA PRO A 25 -22.71 3.52 -14.86
C PRO A 25 -21.39 3.25 -14.11
N LYS A 26 -20.27 3.59 -14.75
CA LYS A 26 -18.92 3.49 -14.18
C LYS A 26 -18.35 4.90 -13.99
N THR A 27 -17.33 5.03 -13.13
CA THR A 27 -16.52 6.25 -13.09
C THR A 27 -15.56 6.28 -14.27
N TYR A 28 -15.62 7.39 -15.01
CA TYR A 28 -14.65 7.74 -16.03
C TYR A 28 -13.97 9.05 -15.67
N ILE A 29 -12.65 9.12 -15.88
CA ILE A 29 -11.90 10.38 -15.94
C ILE A 29 -12.01 10.88 -17.39
N ILE A 30 -12.49 12.11 -17.61
CA ILE A 30 -12.68 12.71 -18.93
C ILE A 30 -11.77 13.93 -19.07
N HIS A 31 -10.96 13.94 -20.12
CA HIS A 31 -10.07 15.04 -20.51
C HIS A 31 -10.71 15.87 -21.62
N VAL A 32 -10.63 17.18 -21.50
CA VAL A 32 -11.20 18.14 -22.46
C VAL A 32 -10.24 19.26 -22.85
N HIS A 33 -10.39 19.72 -24.08
CA HIS A 33 -9.54 20.73 -24.71
C HIS A 33 -9.96 22.13 -24.24
N HIS A 34 -9.11 22.76 -23.44
CA HIS A 34 -9.30 24.13 -23.00
C HIS A 34 -8.64 25.11 -23.98
N ASN A 35 -9.40 25.86 -24.80
CA ASN A 35 -8.95 27.17 -25.27
C ASN A 35 -10.01 28.11 -25.92
N LEU A 36 -10.06 29.33 -25.36
CA LEU A 36 -10.20 30.65 -26.01
C LEU A 36 -11.44 30.98 -26.86
N ALA A 37 -12.49 31.49 -26.18
CA ALA A 37 -13.40 32.50 -26.75
C ALA A 37 -14.08 33.47 -25.75
N SER A 38 -13.68 33.56 -24.48
CA SER A 38 -14.11 34.65 -23.59
C SER A 38 -13.16 34.89 -22.41
N SER A 39 -13.04 36.14 -22.00
CA SER A 39 -12.24 36.60 -20.87
C SER A 39 -12.98 36.45 -19.54
N SER A 40 -12.59 35.47 -18.73
CA SER A 40 -12.76 35.52 -17.28
C SER A 40 -11.68 34.68 -16.59
N SER A 41 -11.14 35.23 -15.52
CA SER A 41 -10.31 34.50 -14.54
C SER A 41 -11.12 33.40 -13.87
N GLU A 42 -10.56 32.19 -13.82
CA GLU A 42 -10.63 31.24 -12.69
C GLU A 42 -11.89 31.36 -11.78
N ASN A 43 -13.07 31.09 -12.34
CA ASN A 43 -14.25 30.79 -11.54
C ASN A 43 -14.52 29.28 -11.60
N PRO A 44 -14.18 28.50 -10.55
CA PRO A 44 -14.45 27.07 -10.50
C PRO A 44 -15.91 26.72 -10.79
N GLN A 45 -16.86 27.61 -10.48
CA GLN A 45 -18.29 27.41 -10.73
C GLN A 45 -18.67 27.54 -12.21
N GLU A 46 -17.94 28.35 -12.99
CA GLU A 46 -18.13 28.44 -14.45
C GLU A 46 -17.48 27.24 -15.15
N LEU A 47 -16.30 26.82 -14.69
CA LEU A 47 -15.63 25.61 -15.16
C LEU A 47 -16.47 24.35 -14.87
N GLU A 48 -17.03 24.24 -13.66
CA GLU A 48 -17.92 23.13 -13.29
C GLU A 48 -19.20 23.11 -14.14
N LYS A 49 -19.80 24.27 -14.43
CA LYS A 49 -20.94 24.38 -15.36
C LYS A 49 -20.55 23.95 -16.78
N TRP A 50 -19.35 24.32 -17.25
CA TRP A 50 -18.86 23.88 -18.55
C TRP A 50 -18.66 22.37 -18.60
N TYR A 51 -18.07 21.75 -17.56
CA TYR A 51 -17.95 20.30 -17.45
C TYR A 51 -19.30 19.59 -17.37
N LYS A 52 -20.29 20.14 -16.65
CA LYS A 52 -21.66 19.62 -16.67
C LYS A 52 -22.30 19.62 -18.06
N SER A 53 -21.94 20.57 -18.94
CA SER A 53 -22.44 20.57 -20.34
C SER A 53 -22.00 19.34 -21.16
N PHE A 54 -20.95 18.63 -20.74
CA PHE A 54 -20.56 17.36 -21.35
C PHE A 54 -21.47 16.21 -20.94
N LEU A 55 -22.10 16.26 -19.77
CA LEU A 55 -22.94 15.17 -19.25
C LEU A 55 -24.30 15.09 -20.00
N PRO A 56 -24.99 13.94 -19.97
CA PRO A 56 -26.36 13.82 -20.48
C PRO A 56 -27.40 14.48 -19.56
N SER A 57 -27.09 14.59 -18.26
CA SER A 57 -27.86 15.27 -17.23
C SER A 57 -26.95 15.60 -16.04
N ASP A 58 -27.41 16.41 -15.09
CA ASP A 58 -26.65 16.68 -13.85
C ASP A 58 -26.72 15.52 -12.85
N ILE A 59 -27.80 14.72 -12.91
CA ILE A 59 -28.10 13.62 -11.97
C ILE A 59 -28.34 12.30 -12.71
N LEU A 60 -28.00 11.19 -12.05
CA LEU A 60 -28.37 9.82 -12.43
C LEU A 60 -29.87 9.58 -12.16
N LEU A 61 -30.42 8.50 -12.74
CA LEU A 61 -31.78 8.03 -12.42
C LEU A 61 -31.95 7.63 -10.95
N SER A 62 -30.84 7.36 -10.23
CA SER A 62 -30.80 7.14 -8.78
C SER A 62 -30.89 8.44 -7.94
N GLY A 63 -30.95 9.61 -8.57
CA GLY A 63 -30.98 10.92 -7.90
C GLY A 63 -29.61 11.48 -7.51
N GLU A 64 -28.52 10.73 -7.67
CA GLU A 64 -27.17 11.20 -7.35
C GLU A 64 -26.56 12.09 -8.44
N PRO A 65 -25.67 13.05 -8.11
CA PRO A 65 -24.94 13.85 -9.11
C PRO A 65 -24.05 12.96 -9.99
N ARG A 66 -24.02 13.26 -11.29
CA ARG A 66 -23.15 12.58 -12.28
C ARG A 66 -21.72 13.10 -12.30
N LEU A 67 -21.52 14.37 -11.97
CA LEU A 67 -20.19 14.95 -11.78
C LEU A 67 -19.66 14.56 -10.40
N ILE A 68 -18.47 13.95 -10.34
CA ILE A 68 -17.81 13.57 -9.08
C ILE A 68 -16.79 14.64 -8.68
N HIS A 69 -15.89 14.97 -9.60
CA HIS A 69 -14.88 16.01 -9.42
C HIS A 69 -14.77 16.88 -10.68
N SER A 70 -14.64 18.18 -10.46
CA SER A 70 -14.13 19.16 -11.44
C SER A 70 -12.65 19.38 -11.12
N TYR A 71 -11.75 19.15 -12.07
CA TYR A 71 -10.31 19.37 -11.86
C TYR A 71 -9.91 20.73 -12.40
N THR A 72 -9.01 21.42 -11.69
CA THR A 72 -8.63 22.81 -12.04
C THR A 72 -7.18 22.93 -12.50
N SER A 73 -6.25 22.21 -11.86
CA SER A 73 -4.82 22.27 -12.18
C SER A 73 -4.24 20.90 -12.57
N ALA A 74 -4.65 19.81 -11.91
CA ALA A 74 -4.11 18.46 -12.18
C ALA A 74 -4.39 17.94 -13.60
N ILE A 75 -5.63 18.10 -14.09
CA ILE A 75 -6.01 17.85 -15.50
C ILE A 75 -7.00 18.92 -15.97
N SER A 76 -7.05 19.18 -17.28
CA SER A 76 -8.18 19.90 -17.89
C SER A 76 -9.30 18.90 -18.14
N GLY A 77 -10.18 18.72 -17.15
CA GLY A 77 -11.13 17.61 -17.18
C GLY A 77 -11.93 17.42 -15.90
N PHE A 78 -12.66 16.32 -15.84
CA PHE A 78 -13.55 15.99 -14.73
C PHE A 78 -13.71 14.47 -14.58
N ALA A 79 -14.08 14.02 -13.38
CA ALA A 79 -14.56 12.65 -13.16
C ALA A 79 -16.09 12.62 -13.21
N ALA A 80 -16.66 11.69 -13.97
CA ALA A 80 -18.11 11.54 -14.08
C ALA A 80 -18.59 10.10 -14.20
N ARG A 81 -19.89 9.95 -13.91
CA ARG A 81 -20.65 8.69 -13.87
C ARG A 81 -21.42 8.52 -15.17
N LEU A 82 -20.98 7.57 -15.99
CA LEU A 82 -21.51 7.35 -17.34
C LEU A 82 -21.65 5.84 -17.59
N THR A 83 -22.69 5.41 -18.29
CA THR A 83 -22.69 4.09 -18.94
C THR A 83 -21.71 4.09 -20.12
N ASP A 84 -21.43 2.92 -20.69
CA ASP A 84 -20.54 2.80 -21.84
C ASP A 84 -21.16 3.46 -23.09
N GLU A 85 -22.49 3.48 -23.23
CA GLU A 85 -23.20 4.24 -24.27
C GLU A 85 -23.11 5.75 -24.03
N GLU A 86 -23.36 6.21 -22.80
CA GLU A 86 -23.31 7.62 -22.45
C GLU A 86 -21.89 8.19 -22.66
N LEU A 87 -20.86 7.41 -22.34
CA LEU A 87 -19.47 7.76 -22.65
C LEU A 87 -19.23 7.85 -24.16
N ALA A 88 -19.86 6.98 -24.97
CA ALA A 88 -19.77 7.07 -26.43
C ALA A 88 -20.41 8.35 -26.99
N ASP A 89 -21.39 8.94 -26.29
CA ASP A 89 -21.94 10.25 -26.63
C ASP A 89 -21.09 11.42 -26.10
N VAL A 90 -20.53 11.33 -24.90
CA VAL A 90 -19.54 12.31 -24.39
C VAL A 90 -18.33 12.40 -25.33
N LYS A 91 -17.85 11.26 -25.86
CA LYS A 91 -16.77 11.16 -26.85
C LYS A 91 -17.03 11.93 -28.16
N LYS A 92 -18.28 12.26 -28.49
CA LYS A 92 -18.65 13.00 -29.70
C LYS A 92 -18.72 14.52 -29.47
N LYS A 93 -18.66 14.99 -28.22
CA LYS A 93 -18.86 16.42 -27.91
C LYS A 93 -17.63 17.26 -28.29
N PRO A 94 -17.81 18.45 -28.90
CA PRO A 94 -16.72 19.37 -29.17
C PRO A 94 -15.92 19.68 -27.90
N GLY A 95 -14.60 19.57 -27.99
CA GLY A 95 -13.71 19.74 -26.84
C GLY A 95 -13.43 18.45 -26.07
N PHE A 96 -14.05 17.30 -26.35
CA PHE A 96 -13.58 16.02 -25.80
C PHE A 96 -12.18 15.67 -26.34
N ILE A 97 -11.26 15.23 -25.46
CA ILE A 97 -9.95 14.67 -25.85
C ILE A 97 -9.94 13.16 -25.65
N HIS A 98 -10.10 12.71 -24.41
CA HIS A 98 -9.89 11.31 -24.02
C HIS A 98 -10.67 10.95 -22.75
N ALA A 99 -10.90 9.66 -22.53
CA ALA A 99 -11.49 9.18 -21.28
C ALA A 99 -11.16 7.72 -20.96
N TYR A 100 -10.92 7.44 -19.68
CA TYR A 100 -10.53 6.13 -19.16
C TYR A 100 -11.23 5.80 -17.83
N PRO A 101 -11.43 4.50 -17.52
CA PRO A 101 -12.09 4.08 -16.28
C PRO A 101 -11.17 4.27 -15.06
N ASP A 102 -11.79 4.54 -13.92
CA ASP A 102 -11.14 4.70 -12.61
C ASP A 102 -10.59 3.36 -12.06
N ARG A 103 -9.47 3.37 -11.33
CA ARG A 103 -8.71 2.15 -10.92
C ARG A 103 -8.09 2.26 -9.52
N LEU A 104 -7.65 1.13 -8.97
CA LEU A 104 -7.31 0.87 -7.55
C LEU A 104 -5.80 0.55 -7.32
N VAL A 105 -5.22 0.88 -6.15
CA VAL A 105 -3.73 0.95 -5.91
C VAL A 105 -3.28 0.68 -4.43
N PRO A 106 -2.12 0.00 -4.13
CA PRO A 106 -1.59 -0.39 -2.77
C PRO A 106 -0.38 0.43 -2.16
N LEU A 107 0.22 -0.01 -1.01
CA LEU A 107 0.74 0.83 0.14
C LEU A 107 1.92 0.25 1.06
N HIS A 108 3.07 0.94 1.41
CA HIS A 108 4.34 0.47 2.17
C HIS A 108 5.23 1.41 3.16
N THR A 109 5.85 0.88 4.29
CA THR A 109 7.29 0.89 4.87
C THR A 109 8.19 2.09 5.47
N THR A 110 9.01 1.92 6.58
CA THR A 110 9.92 2.93 7.33
C THR A 110 11.35 2.55 7.86
N HIS A 111 12.11 3.43 8.55
CA HIS A 111 13.37 3.09 9.28
C HIS A 111 14.53 2.75 8.35
N THR A 112 15.33 3.79 8.15
CA THR A 112 16.10 4.04 6.93
C THR A 112 17.26 5.04 7.17
N PRO A 113 17.20 6.04 8.11
CA PRO A 113 18.22 7.10 8.21
C PRO A 113 19.65 6.63 8.55
N ASP A 114 19.84 5.90 9.65
CA ASP A 114 21.18 5.54 10.16
C ASP A 114 21.98 4.71 9.13
N PHE A 115 21.33 3.74 8.49
CA PHE A 115 21.93 2.94 7.42
C PHE A 115 22.14 3.73 6.10
N LEU A 116 21.66 4.98 5.99
CA LEU A 116 22.05 5.92 4.92
C LEU A 116 23.19 6.87 5.35
N GLY A 117 23.72 6.74 6.57
CA GLY A 117 24.72 7.65 7.12
C GLY A 117 24.14 9.01 7.56
N LEU A 118 22.83 9.11 7.74
CA LEU A 118 22.17 10.30 8.27
C LEU A 118 22.22 10.26 9.80
N TRP A 119 23.34 10.71 10.37
CA TRP A 119 23.56 10.72 11.81
C TRP A 119 23.21 12.07 12.44
N ARG A 120 22.45 12.06 13.53
CA ARG A 120 22.07 13.27 14.28
C ARG A 120 23.30 13.94 14.89
N ASN A 121 23.35 15.28 14.87
CA ASN A 121 24.40 16.11 15.47
C ASN A 121 25.84 15.86 14.95
N THR A 122 26.01 15.24 13.79
CA THR A 122 27.32 15.13 13.12
C THR A 122 27.41 16.09 11.93
N ALA A 123 28.62 16.33 11.43
CA ALA A 123 28.80 16.97 10.14
C ALA A 123 28.36 16.02 9.02
N GLY A 124 27.24 16.34 8.37
CA GLY A 124 26.60 15.51 7.35
C GLY A 124 25.40 16.19 6.72
N PHE A 125 24.71 15.49 5.81
CA PHE A 125 23.64 16.07 4.99
C PHE A 125 22.56 16.78 5.83
N TRP A 126 22.04 16.13 6.87
CA TRP A 126 21.04 16.71 7.77
C TRP A 126 21.43 18.06 8.36
N ASN A 127 22.69 18.24 8.78
CA ASN A 127 23.13 19.53 9.32
C ASN A 127 23.25 20.60 8.22
N SER A 128 23.62 20.20 6.99
CA SER A 128 23.71 21.12 5.84
C SER A 128 22.36 21.50 5.22
N SER A 129 21.35 20.62 5.32
CA SER A 129 19.98 20.85 4.86
C SER A 129 19.02 21.31 5.97
N ASN A 130 19.57 21.59 7.16
CA ASN A 130 18.82 21.92 8.37
C ASN A 130 17.63 20.97 8.64
N TYR A 131 17.86 19.67 8.44
CA TYR A 131 16.87 18.58 8.59
C TYR A 131 15.56 18.77 7.79
N GLY A 132 15.57 19.65 6.76
CA GLY A 132 14.40 19.98 5.94
C GLY A 132 13.55 21.16 6.44
N GLU A 133 14.04 21.99 7.37
CA GLU A 133 13.28 23.14 7.89
C GLU A 133 12.75 24.05 6.76
N GLY A 134 11.46 24.41 6.83
CA GLY A 134 10.79 25.26 5.84
C GLY A 134 10.36 24.57 4.54
N VAL A 135 10.71 23.30 4.34
CA VAL A 135 10.21 22.45 3.25
C VAL A 135 8.84 21.89 3.63
N ILE A 136 7.92 21.79 2.68
CA ILE A 136 6.60 21.19 2.84
C ILE A 136 6.52 19.90 2.00
N ILE A 137 6.33 18.76 2.66
CA ILE A 137 6.17 17.45 2.02
C ILE A 137 4.68 17.09 1.99
N GLY A 138 4.13 17.00 0.78
CA GLY A 138 2.82 16.45 0.49
C GLY A 138 2.86 14.92 0.43
N VAL A 139 2.03 14.25 1.23
CA VAL A 139 1.89 12.78 1.26
C VAL A 139 0.49 12.42 0.81
N LEU A 140 0.38 11.69 -0.32
CA LEU A 140 -0.90 11.22 -0.86
C LEU A 140 -1.06 9.75 -0.51
N ASP A 141 -2.03 9.45 0.36
CA ASP A 141 -2.09 8.14 1.02
C ASP A 141 -3.47 7.83 1.63
N SER A 142 -3.51 6.92 2.59
CA SER A 142 -4.66 6.40 3.34
C SER A 142 -5.11 7.28 4.52
N GLY A 143 -4.41 8.38 4.80
CA GLY A 143 -4.74 9.36 5.84
C GLY A 143 -3.59 9.61 6.80
N ILE A 144 -3.90 10.11 8.00
CA ILE A 144 -2.92 10.24 9.09
C ILE A 144 -3.56 9.96 10.45
N SER A 145 -2.84 9.32 11.37
CA SER A 145 -3.12 9.37 12.82
C SER A 145 -2.45 10.64 13.38
N PRO A 146 -3.18 11.75 13.62
CA PRO A 146 -2.56 13.07 13.82
C PRO A 146 -2.00 13.29 15.22
N ASP A 147 -2.44 12.52 16.21
CA ASP A 147 -1.96 12.49 17.60
C ASP A 147 -0.67 11.66 17.78
N HIS A 148 -0.26 10.95 16.74
CA HIS A 148 0.87 10.05 16.73
C HIS A 148 2.21 10.77 17.06
N PRO A 149 3.10 10.22 17.92
CA PRO A 149 4.29 10.93 18.42
C PRO A 149 5.24 11.48 17.35
N SER A 150 5.28 10.90 16.15
CA SER A 150 6.10 11.40 15.03
C SER A 150 5.63 12.74 14.45
N PHE A 151 4.42 13.20 14.78
CA PHE A 151 3.81 14.43 14.22
C PHE A 151 3.57 15.53 15.25
N ARG A 152 4.21 15.43 16.42
CA ARG A 152 4.32 16.56 17.34
C ARG A 152 5.17 17.67 16.75
N ASP A 153 4.99 18.88 17.25
CA ASP A 153 5.57 20.09 16.67
C ASP A 153 6.48 20.87 17.63
N GLU A 154 6.98 20.24 18.69
CA GLU A 154 7.90 20.92 19.61
C GLU A 154 9.20 21.32 18.89
N GLY A 155 9.44 22.63 18.80
CA GLY A 155 10.58 23.20 18.09
C GLY A 155 10.36 23.43 16.59
N MET A 156 9.20 23.09 16.04
CA MET A 156 8.87 23.42 14.64
C MET A 156 8.53 24.92 14.49
N PRO A 157 9.05 25.61 13.47
CA PRO A 157 8.61 26.97 13.12
C PRO A 157 7.15 26.96 12.65
N PRO A 158 6.47 28.12 12.60
CA PRO A 158 5.14 28.20 11.98
C PRO A 158 5.20 27.84 10.48
N PRO A 159 4.08 27.42 9.87
CA PRO A 159 4.03 27.07 8.44
C PRO A 159 4.59 28.20 7.54
N PRO A 160 5.33 27.87 6.46
CA PRO A 160 5.90 28.89 5.57
C PRO A 160 4.81 29.78 4.94
N PRO A 161 5.02 31.10 4.75
CA PRO A 161 3.99 32.03 4.24
C PRO A 161 3.42 31.71 2.85
N LYS A 162 4.05 30.80 2.09
CA LYS A 162 3.56 30.29 0.81
C LYS A 162 2.43 29.26 0.95
N TRP A 163 2.28 28.66 2.13
CA TRP A 163 1.33 27.60 2.43
C TRP A 163 -0.11 28.12 2.38
N LYS A 164 -0.98 27.41 1.65
CA LYS A 164 -2.39 27.77 1.45
C LYS A 164 -3.37 26.66 1.82
N GLY A 165 -2.88 25.49 2.18
CA GLY A 165 -3.72 24.32 2.45
C GLY A 165 -4.53 24.40 3.73
N ALA A 166 -5.47 23.48 3.84
CA ALA A 166 -6.47 23.42 4.90
C ALA A 166 -6.32 22.17 5.78
N CYS A 167 -7.07 22.16 6.88
CA CYS A 167 -7.13 21.07 7.83
C CYS A 167 -8.58 20.61 7.97
N ASP A 168 -8.92 19.48 7.35
CA ASP A 168 -10.28 18.94 7.25
C ASP A 168 -10.63 18.05 8.47
N PHE A 169 -10.03 18.33 9.63
CA PHE A 169 -10.39 17.72 10.91
C PHE A 169 -11.41 18.60 11.66
N SER A 170 -12.41 17.95 12.24
CA SER A 170 -13.45 18.55 13.09
C SER A 170 -13.04 18.59 14.57
N THR A 171 -12.34 17.57 15.04
CA THR A 171 -11.94 17.39 16.45
C THR A 171 -10.46 17.71 16.70
N PHE A 172 -9.60 17.47 15.71
CA PHE A 172 -8.17 17.79 15.76
C PHE A 172 -7.87 19.14 15.09
N LYS A 173 -6.80 19.82 15.51
CA LYS A 173 -6.28 21.00 14.82
C LYS A 173 -4.85 20.71 14.35
N CYS A 174 -4.62 20.87 13.05
CA CYS A 174 -3.30 20.88 12.45
C CYS A 174 -2.37 21.82 13.23
N ASN A 175 -1.12 21.38 13.41
CA ASN A 175 -0.11 22.00 14.25
C ASN A 175 1.05 22.49 13.36
N ASN A 176 2.18 22.92 13.93
CA ASN A 176 3.31 23.36 13.12
C ASN A 176 4.04 22.23 12.38
N LYS A 177 3.72 20.95 12.68
CA LYS A 177 4.31 19.77 12.04
C LYS A 177 3.44 19.22 10.93
N LEU A 178 2.23 18.77 11.26
CA LEU A 178 1.16 18.43 10.33
C LEU A 178 0.37 19.71 10.06
N ILE A 179 0.74 20.43 9.00
CA ILE A 179 0.21 21.77 8.69
C ILE A 179 -1.05 21.74 7.82
N GLY A 180 -1.37 20.58 7.25
CA GLY A 180 -2.58 20.33 6.46
C GLY A 180 -2.95 18.86 6.42
N ALA A 181 -4.25 18.59 6.35
CA ALA A 181 -4.80 17.25 6.21
C ALA A 181 -6.12 17.36 5.44
N ARG A 182 -6.27 16.65 4.32
CA ARG A 182 -7.42 16.77 3.41
C ARG A 182 -8.07 15.42 3.18
N TYR A 183 -9.39 15.34 3.26
CA TYR A 183 -10.16 14.13 2.93
C TYR A 183 -10.68 14.22 1.49
N LEU A 184 -10.25 13.31 0.61
CA LEU A 184 -10.47 13.41 -0.83
C LEU A 184 -10.97 12.11 -1.49
N VAL A 185 -11.40 11.09 -0.74
CA VAL A 185 -11.82 9.77 -1.27
C VAL A 185 -13.27 9.70 -1.80
N LYS A 186 -13.71 10.70 -2.58
CA LYS A 186 -15.11 10.79 -3.05
C LYS A 186 -15.41 9.86 -4.24
N GLY A 187 -14.40 9.47 -5.00
CA GLY A 187 -14.41 8.40 -6.00
C GLY A 187 -14.69 7.05 -5.36
N ARG A 188 -14.02 6.72 -4.24
CA ARG A 188 -14.39 5.57 -3.39
C ARG A 188 -15.83 5.67 -2.91
N ASP A 189 -16.21 6.81 -2.32
CA ASP A 189 -17.57 7.00 -1.76
C ASP A 189 -18.66 6.80 -2.80
N PHE A 190 -18.37 7.07 -4.08
CA PHE A 190 -19.26 6.68 -5.16
C PHE A 190 -19.26 5.16 -5.41
N MET A 191 -18.10 4.55 -5.61
CA MET A 191 -17.97 3.15 -6.01
C MET A 191 -18.39 2.14 -4.92
N HIS A 192 -18.53 2.57 -3.65
CA HIS A 192 -18.89 1.69 -2.52
C HIS A 192 -20.19 2.06 -1.78
N LYS A 193 -21.00 2.99 -2.31
CA LYS A 193 -22.33 3.37 -1.78
C LYS A 193 -23.41 2.27 -1.75
N ALA A 194 -23.03 1.01 -1.96
CA ALA A 194 -23.86 -0.16 -1.68
C ALA A 194 -23.80 -0.62 -0.20
N TYR A 195 -22.88 -0.07 0.61
CA TYR A 195 -22.76 -0.36 2.04
C TYR A 195 -22.64 0.92 2.89
N ASP A 196 -23.75 1.23 3.56
CA ASP A 196 -23.96 2.20 4.64
C ASP A 196 -23.72 3.71 4.44
N GLY A 197 -24.37 4.49 5.33
CA GLY A 197 -24.51 5.94 5.22
C GLY A 197 -23.24 6.73 5.48
N ALA A 198 -22.89 7.64 4.57
CA ALA A 198 -21.73 8.50 4.69
C ALA A 198 -21.92 9.60 5.77
N GLU A 199 -21.38 9.37 6.96
CA GLU A 199 -21.04 10.44 7.91
C GLU A 199 -19.91 11.31 7.35
N GLN A 200 -19.66 12.46 7.99
CA GLN A 200 -18.62 13.40 7.60
C GLN A 200 -17.24 12.82 7.92
N GLN A 201 -16.63 12.14 6.95
CA GLN A 201 -15.36 11.46 7.14
C GLN A 201 -14.18 12.43 7.17
N GLU A 202 -13.37 12.29 8.22
CA GLU A 202 -12.15 13.06 8.48
C GLU A 202 -10.92 12.36 7.85
N PRO A 203 -9.79 13.06 7.63
CA PRO A 203 -8.58 12.47 7.04
C PRO A 203 -7.79 11.53 7.97
N PHE A 204 -8.46 10.85 8.91
CA PHE A 204 -7.86 9.82 9.75
C PHE A 204 -7.38 8.64 8.92
N ASP A 205 -6.24 8.07 9.33
CA ASP A 205 -5.73 6.82 8.79
C ASP A 205 -6.47 5.62 9.40
N ASP A 206 -7.17 4.87 8.56
CA ASP A 206 -7.93 3.66 8.91
C ASP A 206 -7.18 2.37 8.55
N TYR A 207 -6.07 2.48 7.82
CA TYR A 207 -5.25 1.35 7.34
C TYR A 207 -3.85 1.33 7.97
N GLY A 208 -3.40 2.47 8.47
CA GLY A 208 -2.10 2.69 9.10
C GLY A 208 -0.99 3.08 8.13
N HIS A 209 -1.18 2.99 6.80
CA HIS A 209 -0.08 3.21 5.87
C HIS A 209 0.26 4.71 5.67
N GLY A 210 -0.69 5.62 5.70
CA GLY A 210 -0.40 7.05 5.50
C GLY A 210 0.36 7.66 6.66
N THR A 211 -0.02 7.29 7.89
CA THR A 211 0.73 7.51 9.15
C THR A 211 2.14 6.99 9.02
N HIS A 212 2.25 5.77 8.52
CA HIS A 212 3.49 5.07 8.36
C HIS A 212 4.40 5.79 7.32
N ALA A 213 3.92 6.10 6.11
CA ALA A 213 4.68 6.75 5.04
C ALA A 213 5.06 8.21 5.38
N ALA A 214 4.14 8.98 5.98
CA ALA A 214 4.43 10.32 6.47
C ALA A 214 5.51 10.29 7.59
N GLY A 215 5.48 9.26 8.44
CA GLY A 215 6.53 8.96 9.41
C GLY A 215 7.89 8.71 8.75
N THR A 216 7.94 7.96 7.64
CA THR A 216 9.16 7.73 6.85
C THR A 216 9.69 9.01 6.21
N ALA A 217 8.80 9.83 5.63
CA ALA A 217 9.19 11.05 4.94
C ALA A 217 9.74 12.11 5.92
N ALA A 218 8.98 12.40 6.98
CA ALA A 218 9.26 13.54 7.85
C ALA A 218 8.95 13.31 9.34
N GLY A 219 8.83 12.08 9.84
CA GLY A 219 8.62 11.85 11.28
C GLY A 219 9.66 12.54 12.16
N MET A 220 9.21 13.18 13.24
CA MET A 220 10.09 13.72 14.29
C MET A 220 10.91 12.60 14.96
N PHE A 221 11.96 12.98 15.69
CA PHE A 221 12.74 12.04 16.50
C PHE A 221 11.92 11.48 17.67
N VAL A 222 11.49 10.23 17.58
CA VAL A 222 10.79 9.51 18.66
C VAL A 222 11.73 8.48 19.29
N ALA A 223 12.19 8.76 20.50
CA ALA A 223 13.07 7.87 21.25
C ALA A 223 12.31 6.65 21.81
N ASN A 224 13.02 5.52 21.96
CA ASN A 224 12.48 4.24 22.43
C ASN A 224 11.30 3.72 21.60
N ALA A 225 11.29 4.02 20.30
CA ALA A 225 10.33 3.45 19.37
C ALA A 225 10.69 1.99 19.07
N ASP A 226 9.70 1.10 19.10
CA ASP A 226 9.85 -0.32 18.83
C ASP A 226 8.60 -0.86 18.09
N ALA A 227 8.65 -2.14 17.71
CA ALA A 227 7.50 -2.89 17.21
C ALA A 227 7.47 -4.23 17.94
N LEU A 228 6.61 -4.38 18.95
CA LEU A 228 6.50 -5.58 19.79
C LEU A 228 7.83 -6.00 20.45
N GLY A 229 8.61 -5.05 20.98
CA GLY A 229 9.94 -5.30 21.55
C GLY A 229 11.06 -5.45 20.51
N GLN A 230 10.74 -5.37 19.21
CA GLN A 230 11.70 -5.46 18.12
C GLN A 230 12.03 -4.09 17.56
N ALA A 231 13.12 -3.99 16.78
CA ALA A 231 13.51 -2.76 16.10
C ALA A 231 13.77 -1.55 17.02
N THR A 232 13.98 -1.76 18.32
CA THR A 232 14.08 -0.71 19.33
C THR A 232 15.18 0.32 19.02
N GLY A 233 14.80 1.59 18.98
CA GLY A 233 15.75 2.68 18.71
C GLY A 233 15.13 4.06 18.79
N THR A 234 15.69 5.02 18.05
CA THR A 234 15.05 6.32 17.80
C THR A 234 14.48 6.31 16.39
N ALA A 235 13.15 6.35 16.25
CA ALA A 235 12.53 6.53 14.95
C ALA A 235 12.67 7.99 14.48
N ALA A 236 12.90 8.18 13.19
CA ALA A 236 12.96 9.49 12.53
C ALA A 236 12.67 9.34 11.03
N GLY A 237 12.09 10.37 10.42
CA GLY A 237 11.93 10.47 8.96
C GLY A 237 13.20 10.95 8.26
N MET A 238 13.16 11.00 6.92
CA MET A 238 14.28 11.54 6.12
C MET A 238 14.49 13.04 6.34
N ALA A 239 13.41 13.81 6.55
CA ALA A 239 13.45 15.24 6.82
C ALA A 239 12.68 15.59 8.12
N PRO A 240 13.26 15.34 9.31
CA PRO A 240 12.56 15.52 10.59
C PRO A 240 12.01 16.92 10.85
N TYR A 241 12.56 17.98 10.24
CA TYR A 241 12.08 19.36 10.41
C TYR A 241 11.31 19.91 9.19
N ALA A 242 11.00 19.08 8.19
CA ALA A 242 10.03 19.44 7.16
C ALA A 242 8.60 19.43 7.71
N HIS A 243 7.73 20.29 7.16
CA HIS A 243 6.30 20.26 7.43
C HIS A 243 5.62 19.15 6.60
N LEU A 244 4.52 18.61 7.11
CA LEU A 244 3.70 17.59 6.47
C LEU A 244 2.34 18.16 6.05
N ALA A 245 1.94 17.84 4.82
CA ALA A 245 0.60 18.02 4.31
C ALA A 245 0.08 16.67 3.82
N VAL A 246 -1.03 16.17 4.39
CA VAL A 246 -1.55 14.83 4.06
C VAL A 246 -2.82 14.93 3.24
N TYR A 247 -2.91 14.11 2.19
CA TYR A 247 -4.04 14.05 1.29
C TYR A 247 -4.57 12.61 1.30
N LYS A 248 -5.66 12.36 2.02
CA LYS A 248 -6.30 11.05 2.06
C LYS A 248 -7.00 10.80 0.72
N VAL A 249 -6.39 9.98 -0.11
CA VAL A 249 -6.83 9.55 -1.46
C VAL A 249 -6.93 8.02 -1.59
N CYS A 250 -6.48 7.29 -0.55
CA CYS A 250 -6.53 5.84 -0.44
C CYS A 250 -7.34 5.41 0.78
N THR A 251 -7.71 4.13 0.82
CA THR A 251 -8.38 3.44 1.94
C THR A 251 -7.97 1.97 1.95
N GLU A 252 -8.52 1.13 2.84
CA GLU A 252 -8.16 -0.30 2.92
C GLU A 252 -8.30 -1.08 1.60
N ILE A 253 -9.22 -0.68 0.71
CA ILE A 253 -9.37 -1.29 -0.62
C ILE A 253 -8.33 -0.77 -1.63
N GLY A 254 -7.75 0.40 -1.38
CA GLY A 254 -6.79 1.11 -2.25
C GLY A 254 -7.21 2.54 -2.61
N CYS A 255 -6.51 3.14 -3.57
CA CYS A 255 -6.70 4.52 -4.04
C CYS A 255 -7.39 4.58 -5.41
N PHE A 256 -8.40 5.43 -5.60
CA PHE A 256 -8.98 5.69 -6.92
C PHE A 256 -8.20 6.77 -7.68
N THR A 257 -8.05 6.63 -9.00
CA THR A 257 -7.39 7.61 -9.88
C THR A 257 -8.06 8.99 -9.81
N SER A 258 -9.38 9.06 -9.64
CA SER A 258 -10.08 10.32 -9.42
C SER A 258 -9.64 11.04 -8.14
N ASP A 259 -9.58 10.28 -7.04
CA ASP A 259 -9.18 10.77 -5.72
C ASP A 259 -7.67 11.14 -5.71
N MET A 260 -6.81 10.33 -6.33
CA MET A 260 -5.37 10.64 -6.50
C MET A 260 -5.14 11.93 -7.28
N LEU A 261 -5.86 12.14 -8.38
CA LEU A 261 -5.79 13.40 -9.14
C LEU A 261 -6.29 14.60 -8.33
N ALA A 262 -7.34 14.43 -7.53
CA ALA A 262 -7.80 15.48 -6.61
C ALA A 262 -6.74 15.80 -5.53
N GLY A 263 -6.05 14.79 -4.98
CA GLY A 263 -4.91 14.96 -4.07
C GLY A 263 -3.77 15.76 -4.69
N LEU A 264 -3.38 15.41 -5.92
CA LEU A 264 -2.36 16.14 -6.68
C LEU A 264 -2.80 17.59 -6.96
N ASP A 265 -4.06 17.81 -7.34
CA ASP A 265 -4.61 19.15 -7.59
C ASP A 265 -4.53 20.04 -6.35
N ASN A 266 -4.93 19.52 -5.18
CA ASN A 266 -4.90 20.26 -3.92
C ASN A 266 -3.44 20.51 -3.48
N ALA A 267 -2.56 19.52 -3.52
CA ALA A 267 -1.17 19.68 -3.09
C ALA A 267 -0.40 20.73 -3.92
N ILE A 268 -0.63 20.78 -5.24
CA ILE A 268 -0.06 21.80 -6.12
C ILE A 268 -0.57 23.21 -5.75
N GLN A 269 -1.86 23.35 -5.45
CA GLN A 269 -2.48 24.63 -5.08
C GLN A 269 -2.07 25.11 -3.68
N ASP A 270 -1.97 24.17 -2.73
CA ASP A 270 -1.59 24.40 -1.34
C ASP A 270 -0.12 24.84 -1.19
N GLY A 271 0.72 24.52 -2.18
CA GLY A 271 2.11 24.99 -2.29
C GLY A 271 3.15 24.07 -1.64
N VAL A 272 2.99 22.74 -1.77
CA VAL A 272 4.01 21.76 -1.34
C VAL A 272 5.27 21.86 -2.19
N ASP A 273 6.42 21.48 -1.64
CA ASP A 273 7.72 21.45 -2.36
C ASP A 273 8.04 20.05 -2.92
N VAL A 274 7.61 19.02 -2.20
CA VAL A 274 7.86 17.62 -2.49
C VAL A 274 6.56 16.84 -2.37
N LEU A 275 6.32 15.94 -3.31
CA LEU A 275 5.22 14.97 -3.31
C LEU A 275 5.79 13.56 -3.12
N SER A 276 5.29 12.87 -2.09
CA SER A 276 5.60 11.46 -1.79
C SER A 276 4.37 10.61 -2.04
N LEU A 277 4.44 9.75 -3.06
CA LEU A 277 3.37 8.87 -3.51
C LEU A 277 3.82 7.41 -3.36
N SER A 278 3.52 6.81 -2.21
CA SER A 278 3.74 5.37 -1.98
C SER A 278 2.63 4.52 -2.59
N LEU A 279 2.30 4.82 -3.86
CA LEU A 279 1.16 4.33 -4.61
C LEU A 279 1.52 4.20 -6.11
N GLY A 280 1.04 3.14 -6.77
CA GLY A 280 1.26 2.87 -8.21
C GLY A 280 0.37 1.75 -8.75
N GLY A 281 -0.02 1.84 -10.03
CA GLY A 281 -0.84 0.84 -10.71
C GLY A 281 -0.09 0.10 -11.83
N TYR A 282 -0.79 -0.67 -12.67
CA TYR A 282 -0.17 -1.26 -13.87
C TYR A 282 0.39 -0.17 -14.81
N SER A 283 1.48 -0.49 -15.52
CA SER A 283 2.05 0.37 -16.55
C SER A 283 1.03 0.77 -17.62
N LEU A 284 0.96 2.07 -17.92
CA LEU A 284 0.04 2.67 -18.89
C LEU A 284 0.77 3.64 -19.82
N PRO A 285 0.16 4.02 -20.97
CA PRO A 285 0.59 5.23 -21.69
C PRO A 285 0.45 6.46 -20.78
N PHE A 286 1.41 7.38 -20.80
CA PHE A 286 1.43 8.50 -19.83
C PHE A 286 0.21 9.45 -19.92
N PHE A 287 -0.51 9.47 -21.05
CA PHE A 287 -1.76 10.23 -21.22
C PHE A 287 -3.00 9.52 -20.64
N ASP A 288 -2.86 8.26 -20.22
CA ASP A 288 -3.87 7.39 -19.60
C ASP A 288 -3.59 7.15 -18.11
N ASP A 289 -2.46 7.64 -17.59
CA ASP A 289 -1.99 7.44 -16.23
C ASP A 289 -2.21 8.72 -15.40
N GLY A 290 -3.16 8.69 -14.46
CA GLY A 290 -3.47 9.85 -13.62
C GLY A 290 -2.30 10.30 -12.74
N ILE A 291 -1.43 9.39 -12.29
CA ILE A 291 -0.24 9.73 -11.51
C ILE A 291 0.75 10.45 -12.42
N ALA A 292 1.02 9.92 -13.61
CA ALA A 292 1.90 10.55 -14.59
C ALA A 292 1.42 11.97 -14.97
N ILE A 293 0.13 12.15 -15.26
CA ILE A 293 -0.40 13.45 -15.69
C ILE A 293 -0.36 14.47 -14.54
N GLY A 294 -0.81 14.12 -13.33
CA GLY A 294 -0.77 15.03 -12.19
C GLY A 294 0.66 15.35 -11.74
N ALA A 295 1.58 14.38 -11.81
CA ALA A 295 3.01 14.59 -11.55
C ALA A 295 3.65 15.53 -12.58
N PHE A 296 3.25 15.48 -13.86
CA PHE A 296 3.74 16.41 -14.88
C PHE A 296 3.38 17.85 -14.50
N ARG A 297 2.14 18.09 -14.06
CA ARG A 297 1.68 19.42 -13.60
C ARG A 297 2.39 19.89 -12.33
N ALA A 298 2.71 18.98 -11.41
CA ALA A 298 3.51 19.30 -10.24
C ALA A 298 4.93 19.77 -10.62
N VAL A 299 5.58 19.03 -11.53
CA VAL A 299 6.94 19.36 -12.01
C VAL A 299 6.96 20.67 -12.82
N GLU A 300 5.92 20.97 -13.62
CA GLU A 300 5.75 22.28 -14.26
C GLU A 300 5.67 23.46 -13.27
N LYS A 301 5.29 23.19 -12.01
CA LYS A 301 5.27 24.17 -10.91
C LYS A 301 6.52 24.13 -10.03
N GLY A 302 7.52 23.31 -10.39
CA GLY A 302 8.77 23.16 -9.64
C GLY A 302 8.69 22.22 -8.43
N ILE A 303 7.61 21.45 -8.30
CA ILE A 303 7.40 20.49 -7.21
C ILE A 303 8.06 19.16 -7.56
N PHE A 304 8.88 18.63 -6.66
CA PHE A 304 9.54 17.34 -6.88
C PHE A 304 8.57 16.18 -6.60
N VAL A 305 8.52 15.15 -7.46
CA VAL A 305 7.62 14.01 -7.30
C VAL A 305 8.40 12.71 -7.16
N SER A 306 8.22 12.03 -6.03
CA SER A 306 8.77 10.71 -5.72
C SER A 306 7.64 9.70 -5.64
N CYS A 307 7.68 8.66 -6.48
CA CYS A 307 6.72 7.56 -6.44
C CYS A 307 7.41 6.22 -6.20
N ALA A 308 6.76 5.33 -5.46
CA ALA A 308 7.20 3.94 -5.36
C ALA A 308 7.18 3.27 -6.74
N ALA A 309 8.13 2.38 -7.02
CA ALA A 309 8.09 1.58 -8.23
C ALA A 309 6.90 0.61 -8.20
N GLY A 310 6.51 0.11 -7.01
CA GLY A 310 5.50 -0.94 -6.76
C GLY A 310 6.14 -2.28 -6.30
N ASN A 311 5.35 -3.35 -6.14
CA ASN A 311 5.78 -4.61 -5.51
C ASN A 311 5.41 -5.92 -6.25
N GLU A 312 5.02 -5.86 -7.53
CA GLU A 312 4.66 -7.03 -8.36
C GLU A 312 5.88 -7.77 -8.99
N GLY A 313 7.08 -7.62 -8.40
CA GLY A 313 8.29 -8.32 -8.84
C GLY A 313 8.18 -9.86 -8.68
N PRO A 314 9.04 -10.65 -9.36
CA PRO A 314 10.27 -10.24 -10.04
C PRO A 314 10.18 -10.18 -11.58
N PHE A 315 9.02 -10.49 -12.15
CA PHE A 315 8.90 -10.70 -13.60
C PHE A 315 9.18 -9.41 -14.37
N ASN A 316 9.84 -9.50 -15.52
CA ASN A 316 10.18 -8.35 -16.36
C ASN A 316 8.95 -7.47 -16.69
N ALA A 317 9.18 -6.16 -16.86
CA ALA A 317 8.19 -5.17 -17.30
C ALA A 317 6.95 -5.04 -16.39
N THR A 318 7.14 -5.18 -15.08
CA THR A 318 6.09 -5.03 -14.06
C THR A 318 6.19 -3.72 -13.25
N VAL A 319 7.21 -2.88 -13.49
CA VAL A 319 7.39 -1.53 -12.91
C VAL A 319 6.17 -0.63 -13.15
N SER A 320 5.82 0.20 -12.16
CA SER A 320 4.86 1.30 -12.28
C SER A 320 5.52 2.68 -12.24
N ASN A 321 4.74 3.75 -12.45
CA ASN A 321 5.20 5.13 -12.31
C ASN A 321 6.41 5.47 -13.23
N GLU A 322 6.42 4.95 -14.46
CA GLU A 322 7.56 5.01 -15.42
C GLU A 322 7.78 6.38 -16.10
N ALA A 323 7.07 7.42 -15.68
CA ALA A 323 7.08 8.71 -16.36
C ALA A 323 8.42 9.45 -16.13
N PRO A 324 9.11 9.99 -17.16
CA PRO A 324 10.46 10.57 -17.02
C PRO A 324 10.62 11.74 -16.03
N TRP A 325 9.51 12.34 -15.61
CA TRP A 325 9.46 13.45 -14.66
C TRP A 325 9.16 13.01 -13.21
N ILE A 326 8.99 11.70 -12.98
CA ILE A 326 8.82 11.10 -11.64
C ILE A 326 10.16 10.47 -11.23
N LEU A 327 10.56 10.65 -9.96
CA LEU A 327 11.57 9.77 -9.35
C LEU A 327 10.89 8.45 -9.00
N THR A 328 11.07 7.43 -9.84
CA THR A 328 10.58 6.07 -9.58
C THR A 328 11.55 5.33 -8.65
N VAL A 329 11.09 4.97 -7.46
CA VAL A 329 11.92 4.42 -6.37
C VAL A 329 11.71 2.91 -6.21
N GLY A 330 12.74 2.12 -6.53
CA GLY A 330 12.78 0.68 -6.25
C GLY A 330 13.10 0.38 -4.78
N ALA A 331 12.88 -0.86 -4.37
CA ALA A 331 13.05 -1.33 -2.99
C ALA A 331 14.37 -2.11 -2.77
N SER A 332 14.85 -2.11 -1.53
CA SER A 332 16.05 -2.86 -1.10
C SER A 332 15.95 -3.33 0.35
N THR A 333 16.81 -4.29 0.71
CA THR A 333 17.05 -4.75 2.08
C THR A 333 17.97 -3.81 2.84
N ILE A 334 17.91 -3.94 4.15
CA ILE A 334 18.83 -3.31 5.10
C ILE A 334 19.61 -4.39 5.84
N ASP A 335 20.64 -3.99 6.58
CA ASP A 335 21.48 -4.88 7.37
C ASP A 335 20.77 -5.41 8.65
N ARG A 336 19.49 -5.09 8.81
CA ARG A 336 18.64 -5.50 9.94
C ARG A 336 17.78 -6.73 9.62
N GLU A 337 17.82 -7.70 10.53
CA GLU A 337 17.04 -8.94 10.51
C GLU A 337 16.34 -9.12 11.86
N ILE A 338 15.04 -9.43 11.87
CA ILE A 338 14.33 -9.81 13.11
C ILE A 338 14.28 -11.33 13.16
N ARG A 339 15.34 -11.92 13.73
CA ARG A 339 15.77 -13.28 13.42
C ARG A 339 15.06 -14.34 14.25
N VAL A 340 14.76 -15.44 13.58
CA VAL A 340 14.22 -16.67 14.15
C VAL A 340 15.05 -17.84 13.61
N THR A 341 15.37 -18.80 14.46
CA THR A 341 15.96 -20.08 14.04
C THR A 341 14.93 -21.18 14.25
N VAL A 342 14.74 -22.01 13.22
CA VAL A 342 13.97 -23.24 13.29
C VAL A 342 14.96 -24.39 13.34
N GLU A 343 14.99 -25.15 14.43
CA GLU A 343 15.77 -26.37 14.51
C GLU A 343 14.84 -27.55 14.19
N VAL A 344 15.19 -28.32 13.17
CA VAL A 344 14.46 -29.50 12.73
C VAL A 344 15.02 -30.73 13.44
N GLY A 345 14.19 -31.72 13.82
CA GLY A 345 14.60 -32.88 14.63
C GLY A 345 15.67 -33.83 14.02
N ASN A 346 16.19 -33.51 12.83
CA ASN A 346 17.40 -34.12 12.26
C ASN A 346 18.67 -33.28 12.47
N GLY A 347 18.62 -32.24 13.31
CA GLY A 347 19.72 -31.31 13.58
C GLY A 347 19.96 -30.25 12.49
N VAL A 348 19.03 -30.08 11.55
CA VAL A 348 19.13 -29.03 10.52
C VAL A 348 18.56 -27.72 11.07
N GLU A 349 19.40 -26.71 11.19
CA GLU A 349 18.97 -25.33 11.47
C GLU A 349 18.55 -24.61 10.18
N LEU A 350 17.41 -23.92 10.23
CA LEU A 350 16.88 -23.06 9.17
C LEU A 350 16.72 -21.65 9.72
N ILE A 351 17.20 -20.64 8.98
CA ILE A 351 17.10 -19.24 9.39
C ILE A 351 15.86 -18.61 8.77
N GLY A 352 15.05 -17.97 9.60
CA GLY A 352 13.84 -17.25 9.21
C GLY A 352 13.68 -15.92 9.94
N GLN A 353 12.53 -15.29 9.72
CA GLN A 353 12.18 -14.00 10.30
C GLN A 353 10.76 -13.98 10.87
N SER A 354 10.54 -13.17 11.91
CA SER A 354 9.23 -12.85 12.51
C SER A 354 9.39 -11.67 13.47
N ALA A 355 8.50 -10.68 13.38
CA ALA A 355 8.43 -9.61 14.38
C ALA A 355 7.67 -10.03 15.64
N TYR A 356 6.76 -11.01 15.55
CA TYR A 356 6.09 -11.57 16.72
C TYR A 356 7.00 -12.59 17.41
N GLN A 357 7.61 -12.16 18.52
CA GLN A 357 8.52 -12.96 19.36
C GLN A 357 8.05 -12.92 20.84
N PRO A 358 6.99 -13.67 21.18
CA PRO A 358 6.41 -13.67 22.53
C PRO A 358 7.40 -14.18 23.59
N SER A 359 7.56 -13.41 24.69
CA SER A 359 8.54 -13.69 25.75
C SER A 359 8.17 -14.86 26.67
N ASP A 360 6.91 -15.27 26.66
CA ASP A 360 6.38 -16.45 27.37
C ASP A 360 6.45 -17.74 26.53
N PHE A 361 6.87 -17.66 25.26
CA PHE A 361 7.06 -18.84 24.43
C PHE A 361 8.37 -19.55 24.77
N VAL A 362 8.23 -20.71 25.42
CA VAL A 362 9.33 -21.62 25.68
C VAL A 362 9.61 -22.44 24.43
N SER A 363 10.80 -22.28 23.83
CA SER A 363 11.27 -23.14 22.74
C SER A 363 11.32 -24.59 23.22
N ALA A 364 10.61 -25.45 22.50
CA ALA A 364 10.52 -26.88 22.77
C ALA A 364 10.46 -27.64 21.45
N GLU A 365 10.99 -28.86 21.43
CA GLU A 365 10.84 -29.76 20.31
C GLU A 365 9.40 -30.28 20.26
N LEU A 366 8.63 -29.83 19.26
CA LEU A 366 7.22 -30.14 19.09
C LEU A 366 7.00 -30.98 17.82
N PRO A 367 5.99 -31.87 17.79
CA PRO A 367 5.63 -32.59 16.58
C PRO A 367 5.29 -31.61 15.45
N GLN A 368 5.74 -31.93 14.25
CA GLN A 368 5.58 -31.10 13.05
C GLN A 368 4.59 -31.73 12.08
N VAL A 369 3.87 -30.90 11.31
CA VAL A 369 2.98 -31.36 10.24
C VAL A 369 2.99 -30.39 9.06
N TYR A 370 3.03 -30.94 7.84
CA TYR A 370 2.75 -30.18 6.62
C TYR A 370 1.38 -30.62 6.07
N PRO A 371 0.31 -29.82 6.25
CA PRO A 371 -1.04 -30.21 5.85
C PRO A 371 -1.19 -30.49 4.34
N GLY A 372 -0.32 -29.91 3.51
CA GLY A 372 -0.31 -30.12 2.06
C GLY A 372 -0.01 -31.56 1.61
N LEU A 373 0.58 -32.42 2.46
CA LEU A 373 0.82 -33.84 2.12
C LEU A 373 -0.48 -34.63 1.91
N HIS A 374 -1.56 -34.25 2.61
CA HIS A 374 -2.80 -35.03 2.65
C HIS A 374 -4.07 -34.18 2.41
N GLY A 375 -4.04 -32.86 2.65
CA GLY A 375 -5.16 -31.95 2.43
C GLY A 375 -5.14 -31.18 1.10
N GLY A 376 -4.17 -31.44 0.22
CA GLY A 376 -4.04 -30.76 -1.07
C GLY A 376 -3.64 -29.28 -0.97
N SER A 377 -3.79 -28.53 -2.06
CA SER A 377 -3.26 -27.16 -2.20
C SER A 377 -3.85 -26.14 -1.22
N LEU A 378 -5.14 -26.27 -0.87
CA LEU A 378 -5.77 -25.33 0.08
C LEU A 378 -5.25 -25.53 1.51
N ALA A 379 -4.95 -26.77 1.90
CA ALA A 379 -4.33 -27.09 3.17
C ALA A 379 -2.83 -26.75 3.17
N ALA A 380 -2.13 -26.93 2.06
CA ALA A 380 -0.73 -26.52 1.89
C ALA A 380 -0.54 -25.03 2.24
N VAL A 381 -1.43 -24.15 1.77
CA VAL A 381 -1.41 -22.72 2.10
C VAL A 381 -2.18 -22.35 3.37
N CYS A 382 -2.60 -23.33 4.19
CA CYS A 382 -3.33 -23.12 5.43
C CYS A 382 -4.54 -22.16 5.28
N LYS A 383 -5.30 -22.30 4.18
CA LYS A 383 -6.48 -21.45 3.90
C LYS A 383 -7.57 -21.70 4.94
N SER A 384 -8.36 -20.67 5.28
CA SER A 384 -9.48 -20.81 6.22
C SER A 384 -10.37 -22.01 5.89
N GLY A 385 -10.68 -22.82 6.91
CA GLY A 385 -11.45 -24.07 6.80
C GLY A 385 -10.69 -25.31 6.30
N SER A 386 -9.50 -25.17 5.70
CA SER A 386 -8.76 -26.30 5.09
C SER A 386 -8.14 -27.29 6.08
N LEU A 387 -7.92 -26.88 7.34
CA LEU A 387 -7.25 -27.68 8.36
C LEU A 387 -8.20 -28.56 9.20
N LYS A 388 -9.51 -28.55 8.90
CA LYS A 388 -10.55 -29.16 9.76
C LYS A 388 -10.35 -30.65 10.03
N ASP A 389 -9.94 -31.39 8.99
CA ASP A 389 -9.81 -32.85 9.03
C ASP A 389 -8.33 -33.30 9.14
N ILE A 390 -7.46 -32.39 9.61
CA ILE A 390 -6.01 -32.59 9.72
C ILE A 390 -5.58 -32.36 11.16
N ASP A 391 -4.90 -33.34 11.76
CA ASP A 391 -4.43 -33.24 13.14
C ASP A 391 -3.22 -32.28 13.24
N VAL A 392 -3.54 -31.01 13.49
CA VAL A 392 -2.59 -29.90 13.69
C VAL A 392 -2.48 -29.47 15.16
N LYS A 393 -3.28 -30.03 16.06
CA LYS A 393 -3.45 -29.51 17.43
C LYS A 393 -2.18 -29.73 18.26
N GLY A 394 -1.64 -28.65 18.82
CA GLY A 394 -0.40 -28.66 19.60
C GLY A 394 0.89 -28.86 18.77
N LYS A 395 0.80 -28.79 17.44
CA LYS A 395 1.91 -29.05 16.52
C LYS A 395 2.49 -27.76 15.94
N VAL A 396 3.71 -27.87 15.38
CA VAL A 396 4.28 -26.87 14.47
C VAL A 396 3.73 -27.14 13.07
N VAL A 397 2.93 -26.21 12.56
CA VAL A 397 2.28 -26.37 11.24
C VAL A 397 3.11 -25.66 10.18
N VAL A 398 3.54 -26.40 9.16
CA VAL A 398 4.19 -25.82 7.99
C VAL A 398 3.12 -25.39 6.99
N CYS A 399 3.18 -24.14 6.56
CA CYS A 399 2.32 -23.57 5.53
C CYS A 399 3.19 -23.06 4.38
N ASP A 400 2.75 -23.25 3.13
CA ASP A 400 3.34 -22.59 1.97
C ASP A 400 2.79 -21.16 1.86
N ALA A 401 3.66 -20.18 1.65
CA ALA A 401 3.27 -18.79 1.45
C ALA A 401 2.36 -18.64 0.24
N ASP A 402 1.33 -17.80 0.34
CA ASP A 402 0.40 -17.55 -0.75
C ASP A 402 0.27 -16.07 -1.14
N ALA A 403 -0.25 -15.83 -2.35
CA ALA A 403 -0.59 -14.50 -2.86
C ALA A 403 -2.03 -14.11 -2.48
N ASP A 404 -2.97 -15.06 -2.51
CA ASP A 404 -4.38 -14.81 -2.21
C ASP A 404 -4.68 -14.93 -0.69
N VAL A 405 -3.88 -15.72 0.05
CA VAL A 405 -4.01 -15.87 1.50
C VAL A 405 -2.87 -15.15 2.22
N GLY A 406 -3.14 -13.95 2.74
CA GLY A 406 -2.16 -13.15 3.47
C GLY A 406 -1.51 -13.88 4.67
N ARG A 407 -0.21 -13.68 4.85
CA ARG A 407 0.67 -14.44 5.77
C ARG A 407 0.19 -14.47 7.23
N VAL A 408 -0.38 -13.37 7.72
CA VAL A 408 -0.97 -13.30 9.07
C VAL A 408 -2.30 -14.08 9.16
N ASN A 409 -3.09 -14.14 8.08
CA ASN A 409 -4.33 -14.92 8.02
C ASN A 409 -4.08 -16.44 7.97
N GLN A 410 -2.98 -16.88 7.36
CA GLN A 410 -2.51 -18.27 7.46
C GLN A 410 -2.24 -18.62 8.94
N GLY A 411 -1.53 -17.74 9.65
CA GLY A 411 -1.31 -17.86 11.10
C GLY A 411 -2.61 -17.86 11.93
N ARG A 412 -3.57 -16.99 11.62
CA ARG A 412 -4.91 -17.01 12.25
C ARG A 412 -5.61 -18.35 12.05
N THR A 413 -5.51 -18.95 10.86
CA THR A 413 -6.08 -20.27 10.57
C THR A 413 -5.41 -21.38 11.40
N VAL A 414 -4.07 -21.41 11.43
CA VAL A 414 -3.31 -22.37 12.26
C VAL A 414 -3.67 -22.24 13.75
N LYS A 415 -3.68 -21.02 14.29
CA LYS A 415 -4.05 -20.74 15.69
C LYS A 415 -5.47 -21.20 16.00
N SER A 416 -6.42 -20.94 15.10
CA SER A 416 -7.84 -21.32 15.25
C SER A 416 -8.05 -22.84 15.21
N ALA A 417 -7.22 -23.57 14.46
CA ALA A 417 -7.19 -25.02 14.43
C ALA A 417 -6.43 -25.64 15.64
N GLY A 418 -5.88 -24.81 16.53
CA GLY A 418 -5.16 -25.25 17.73
C GLY A 418 -3.69 -25.60 17.51
N GLY A 419 -3.08 -25.18 16.40
CA GLY A 419 -1.63 -25.31 16.19
C GLY A 419 -0.83 -24.48 17.20
N ALA A 420 0.29 -25.01 17.65
CA ALA A 420 1.16 -24.36 18.64
C ALA A 420 2.03 -23.27 18.04
N ALA A 421 2.52 -23.50 16.81
CA ALA A 421 3.35 -22.56 16.07
C ALA A 421 3.19 -22.76 14.55
N MET A 422 3.69 -21.82 13.75
CA MET A 422 3.66 -21.88 12.29
C MET A 422 5.05 -21.68 11.66
N ILE A 423 5.43 -22.50 10.69
CA ILE A 423 6.58 -22.19 9.82
C ILE A 423 6.02 -21.89 8.43
N LEU A 424 6.29 -20.68 7.94
CA LEU A 424 5.88 -20.24 6.62
C LEU A 424 7.02 -20.45 5.63
N ALA A 425 6.87 -21.42 4.74
CA ALA A 425 7.80 -21.71 3.66
C ALA A 425 7.47 -20.82 2.45
N ASN A 426 8.43 -20.00 1.99
CA ASN A 426 8.14 -19.06 0.92
C ASN A 426 7.96 -19.72 -0.47
N LYS A 427 7.35 -19.03 -1.44
CA LYS A 427 7.17 -19.50 -2.83
C LYS A 427 8.52 -19.59 -3.57
N GLU A 428 8.58 -20.44 -4.59
CA GLU A 428 9.76 -20.56 -5.48
C GLU A 428 10.20 -19.22 -6.05
N ALA A 429 9.23 -18.43 -6.55
CA ALA A 429 9.46 -17.07 -7.02
C ALA A 429 10.23 -16.24 -5.98
N SER A 430 9.77 -16.24 -4.71
CA SER A 430 10.34 -15.47 -3.59
C SER A 430 11.80 -15.80 -3.22
N GLY A 431 12.29 -16.99 -3.57
CA GLY A 431 13.67 -17.42 -3.31
C GLY A 431 14.09 -17.30 -1.84
N PHE A 432 15.10 -16.47 -1.58
CA PHE A 432 15.65 -16.20 -0.24
C PHE A 432 14.99 -15.03 0.51
N THR A 433 14.04 -14.32 -0.12
CA THR A 433 13.36 -13.19 0.53
C THR A 433 12.47 -13.72 1.67
N THR A 434 12.54 -13.11 2.85
CA THR A 434 11.66 -13.41 3.99
C THR A 434 11.23 -12.11 4.65
N MET A 435 10.05 -12.13 5.28
CA MET A 435 9.41 -10.95 5.88
C MET A 435 9.23 -11.15 7.38
N SER A 436 9.50 -10.13 8.17
CA SER A 436 9.30 -10.13 9.64
C SER A 436 7.86 -9.74 10.00
N ASP A 437 6.87 -10.56 9.62
CA ASP A 437 5.46 -10.23 9.91
C ASP A 437 5.14 -10.31 11.41
N THR A 438 4.19 -9.49 11.88
CA THR A 438 3.61 -9.57 13.23
C THR A 438 2.52 -10.64 13.28
N HIS A 439 2.94 -11.91 13.29
CA HIS A 439 2.03 -13.05 13.34
C HIS A 439 1.19 -13.10 14.64
N VAL A 440 0.07 -13.82 14.61
CA VAL A 440 -0.84 -13.96 15.77
C VAL A 440 -0.47 -15.13 16.71
N LEU A 441 0.53 -15.91 16.36
CA LEU A 441 1.08 -17.06 17.09
C LEU A 441 2.60 -17.13 16.82
N PRO A 442 3.38 -17.85 17.63
CA PRO A 442 4.81 -18.09 17.38
C PRO A 442 5.03 -18.59 15.95
N ALA A 443 5.87 -17.89 15.19
CA ALA A 443 6.06 -18.21 13.78
C ALA A 443 7.46 -17.89 13.26
N ALA A 444 7.83 -18.51 12.15
CA ALA A 444 9.06 -18.26 11.40
C ALA A 444 8.78 -18.27 9.89
N HIS A 445 9.13 -17.19 9.18
CA HIS A 445 9.10 -17.14 7.73
C HIS A 445 10.49 -17.53 7.18
N VAL A 446 10.59 -18.67 6.51
CA VAL A 446 11.84 -19.25 5.98
C VAL A 446 11.89 -19.16 4.45
N SER A 447 13.09 -19.26 3.87
CA SER A 447 13.28 -19.23 2.41
C SER A 447 12.56 -20.40 1.72
N TYR A 448 12.34 -20.29 0.40
CA TYR A 448 11.82 -21.41 -0.39
C TYR A 448 12.71 -22.65 -0.27
N TYR A 449 14.02 -22.49 -0.39
CA TYR A 449 14.99 -23.58 -0.33
C TYR A 449 15.02 -24.27 1.04
N ASP A 450 14.85 -23.51 2.13
CA ASP A 450 14.71 -24.06 3.48
C ASP A 450 13.35 -24.73 3.68
N GLY A 451 12.28 -24.18 3.09
CA GLY A 451 10.98 -24.83 2.99
C GLY A 451 11.01 -26.18 2.25
N LEU A 452 11.85 -26.33 1.21
CA LEU A 452 12.07 -27.62 0.54
C LEU A 452 12.76 -28.63 1.47
N LYS A 453 13.81 -28.23 2.20
CA LYS A 453 14.48 -29.09 3.20
C LYS A 453 13.49 -29.56 4.26
N LEU A 454 12.69 -28.63 4.78
CA LEU A 454 11.66 -28.88 5.80
C LEU A 454 10.61 -29.88 5.31
N LYS A 455 10.01 -29.65 4.13
CA LYS A 455 9.02 -30.55 3.55
C LYS A 455 9.60 -31.92 3.20
N SER A 456 10.87 -32.00 2.79
CA SER A 456 11.58 -33.26 2.56
C SER A 456 11.79 -34.07 3.85
N TYR A 457 12.16 -33.41 4.95
CA TYR A 457 12.26 -34.04 6.27
C TYR A 457 10.90 -34.58 6.75
N ILE A 458 9.83 -33.77 6.70
CA ILE A 458 8.48 -34.20 7.12
C ILE A 458 8.00 -35.42 6.32
N SER A 459 8.36 -35.50 5.03
CA SER A 459 7.97 -36.60 4.15
C SER A 459 8.77 -37.89 4.36
N SER A 460 9.88 -37.86 5.12
CA SER A 460 10.80 -38.99 5.31
C SER A 460 10.97 -39.45 6.75
N ALA A 461 10.69 -38.58 7.74
CA ALA A 461 10.70 -38.94 9.16
C ALA A 461 9.39 -39.64 9.59
N SER A 462 9.51 -40.65 10.45
CA SER A 462 8.33 -41.34 11.03
C SER A 462 7.61 -40.53 12.10
N ALA A 463 8.31 -39.59 12.74
CA ALA A 463 7.78 -38.66 13.73
C ALA A 463 8.54 -37.32 13.59
N PRO A 464 8.21 -36.49 12.58
CA PRO A 464 8.91 -35.23 12.36
C PRO A 464 8.66 -34.24 13.50
N THR A 465 9.70 -33.53 13.90
CA THR A 465 9.69 -32.52 14.96
C THR A 465 10.41 -31.25 14.53
N ALA A 466 10.06 -30.13 15.19
CA ALA A 466 10.80 -28.88 15.11
C ALA A 466 10.68 -28.06 16.40
N SER A 467 11.68 -27.24 16.68
CA SER A 467 11.64 -26.15 17.66
C SER A 467 11.74 -24.79 16.96
N ILE A 468 11.37 -23.71 17.67
CA ILE A 468 11.49 -22.34 17.17
C ILE A 468 12.16 -21.49 18.25
N THR A 469 13.28 -20.86 17.91
CA THR A 469 14.06 -20.03 18.83
C THR A 469 14.10 -18.59 18.31
N PHE A 470 13.69 -17.67 19.17
CA PHE A 470 13.62 -16.24 18.90
C PHE A 470 14.91 -15.54 19.34
N HIS A 471 15.49 -14.69 18.46
CA HIS A 471 16.77 -14.02 18.70
C HIS A 471 16.67 -12.50 18.79
N GLY A 472 15.47 -11.94 18.67
CA GLY A 472 15.24 -10.51 18.59
C GLY A 472 15.75 -9.88 17.29
N THR A 473 16.11 -8.60 17.38
CA THR A 473 16.63 -7.81 16.26
C THR A 473 18.16 -7.88 16.20
N ILE A 474 18.68 -8.21 15.03
CA ILE A 474 20.12 -8.31 14.73
C ILE A 474 20.47 -7.31 13.62
N LEU A 475 21.64 -6.67 13.74
CA LEU A 475 22.20 -5.72 12.77
C LEU A 475 23.48 -6.30 12.13
N GLY A 476 23.94 -5.70 11.01
CA GLY A 476 25.13 -6.17 10.30
C GLY A 476 24.93 -7.41 9.41
N LYS A 477 23.70 -7.73 9.00
CA LYS A 477 23.43 -8.79 8.01
C LYS A 477 24.07 -8.44 6.66
N TYR A 478 24.74 -9.42 6.07
CA TYR A 478 25.41 -9.30 4.77
C TYR A 478 24.90 -10.37 3.78
N PRO A 479 24.71 -10.05 2.48
CA PRO A 479 24.87 -8.74 1.86
C PRO A 479 23.71 -7.77 2.15
N ALA A 480 24.04 -6.49 2.34
CA ALA A 480 23.08 -5.39 2.41
C ALA A 480 23.74 -4.10 1.85
N PRO A 481 23.01 -3.26 1.08
CA PRO A 481 21.67 -3.51 0.57
C PRO A 481 21.66 -4.58 -0.54
N ALA A 482 20.57 -5.32 -0.64
CA ALA A 482 20.28 -6.23 -1.75
C ALA A 482 18.83 -6.00 -2.22
N MET A 483 18.52 -6.29 -3.49
CA MET A 483 17.14 -6.22 -3.98
C MET A 483 16.32 -7.38 -3.35
N PRO A 484 15.27 -7.13 -2.53
CA PRO A 484 14.32 -8.17 -2.17
C PRO A 484 13.47 -8.47 -3.41
N LEU A 485 12.93 -9.67 -3.50
CA LEU A 485 12.39 -10.14 -4.77
C LEU A 485 11.07 -9.47 -5.22
N ILE A 486 10.35 -8.84 -4.28
CA ILE A 486 9.21 -7.97 -4.58
C ILE A 486 9.60 -6.74 -5.40
N SER A 487 10.88 -6.35 -5.38
CA SER A 487 11.43 -5.23 -6.13
C SER A 487 11.64 -5.58 -7.60
N TYR A 488 11.24 -4.65 -8.46
CA TYR A 488 11.30 -4.83 -9.90
C TYR A 488 12.70 -4.91 -10.51
N LEU A 489 12.78 -5.67 -11.60
CA LEU A 489 13.94 -5.86 -12.44
C LEU A 489 13.55 -5.80 -13.93
N ASP A 490 14.53 -5.38 -14.74
CA ASP A 490 14.53 -5.37 -16.21
C ASP A 490 13.59 -4.35 -16.89
N PRO A 491 13.82 -4.01 -18.19
CA PRO A 491 13.60 -2.67 -18.67
C PRO A 491 12.12 -2.39 -18.94
N SER A 492 11.69 -1.17 -18.64
CA SER A 492 10.45 -0.65 -19.20
C SER A 492 10.55 -0.71 -20.73
N CYS A 493 9.44 -1.05 -21.40
CA CYS A 493 9.33 -1.03 -22.85
C CYS A 493 9.49 0.38 -23.47
N LYS A 494 9.76 1.41 -22.66
CA LYS A 494 9.84 2.83 -23.04
C LYS A 494 11.04 3.58 -22.45
N ASN A 495 11.47 3.28 -21.22
CA ASN A 495 12.53 4.02 -20.48
C ASN A 495 13.43 3.11 -19.62
N ILE A 496 14.51 3.67 -19.07
CA ILE A 496 15.29 3.02 -17.99
C ILE A 496 14.70 3.43 -16.63
N VAL A 497 14.10 2.47 -15.92
CA VAL A 497 13.52 2.61 -14.57
C VAL A 497 13.72 1.29 -13.79
N PRO A 498 13.68 1.28 -12.44
CA PRO A 498 13.56 2.43 -11.54
C PRO A 498 14.78 3.37 -11.61
N SER A 499 14.55 4.65 -11.35
CA SER A 499 15.59 5.68 -11.44
C SER A 499 16.58 5.63 -10.27
N LEU A 500 16.14 5.08 -9.12
CA LEU A 500 16.95 4.89 -7.92
C LEU A 500 16.39 3.71 -7.10
N ILE A 501 17.25 3.05 -6.33
CA ILE A 501 16.86 2.02 -5.35
C ILE A 501 16.96 2.64 -3.95
N SER A 502 15.83 2.70 -3.23
CA SER A 502 15.72 3.01 -1.81
C SER A 502 15.37 1.73 -1.03
N LYS A 503 15.08 1.82 0.27
CA LYS A 503 14.95 0.68 1.19
C LYS A 503 13.48 0.44 1.54
N GLU A 504 12.99 -0.81 1.48
CA GLU A 504 11.60 -1.18 1.87
C GLU A 504 11.45 -2.47 2.71
N SER A 505 12.39 -3.41 2.75
CA SER A 505 12.17 -4.69 3.49
C SER A 505 12.65 -4.70 4.95
N ASN A 506 11.78 -5.15 5.87
CA ASN A 506 11.87 -5.00 7.34
C ASN A 506 11.91 -3.54 7.82
N ILE A 507 11.00 -2.68 7.36
CA ILE A 507 11.16 -1.21 7.46
C ILE A 507 10.01 -0.69 8.38
N SER A 508 10.38 -0.25 9.61
CA SER A 508 9.54 -0.14 10.83
C SER A 508 9.31 1.28 11.38
N SER A 509 8.05 1.65 11.53
CA SER A 509 7.58 2.83 12.26
C SER A 509 6.47 2.38 13.16
N LEU A 510 6.28 3.18 14.19
CA LEU A 510 5.06 3.26 14.94
C LEU A 510 3.88 3.48 13.97
N GLN A 511 3.22 2.38 13.62
CA GLN A 511 1.77 2.34 13.38
C GLN A 511 1.12 2.12 14.73
N HIS A 512 -0.13 2.59 14.90
CA HIS A 512 -0.84 2.36 16.16
C HIS A 512 -0.99 0.85 16.44
N THR A 513 -0.68 0.50 17.70
CA THR A 513 -0.91 -0.81 18.33
C THR A 513 -2.39 -1.06 18.59
#